data_AF-A0A7W1YKB6-F1
#
_entry.id   AF-A0A7W1YKB6-F1
#
_cell.length_a   1.000
_cell.length_b   1.000
_cell.length_c   1.000
_cell.angle_alpha   90.00
_cell.angle_beta   90.00
_cell.angle_gamma   90.00
#
_symmetry.space_group_name_H-M   'P 1'
#
loop_
_entity.id
_entity.type
_entity.pdbx_description
1 polymer ?
#
loop_
_entity_poly.entity_id
_entity_poly.type
_entity_poly.pdbx_seq_one_letter_code
_entity_poly.pdbx_strand_id
1 'polypeptide(L)'
;MPPSSRRTAATRPAPRRSPVSEGLEAKVPDPHEELLDDGAAPAANTRSSRRLTATSAKVPSTRGSRPLTAAEQEQKKANFRWGMKVAVLLVLLIVAGAAAFWFFGKEDPRQRIAAAALADGKAYVEIIDQALKNRQPDRARSAVSAGKKAIEIPALGNATAPDPKDPNLAGVAYGLNAVELEQKLNGYSEQIAKLERDIKAASSKQRVIDGFGKLLEYSDEDLDKFTKQVTDFLANPVEPEAGPRPDYAADYPGLIIDVQTQVAKIDAEKARRKDAVTKDQEEKAHGEAEVLVKSERFKDALDKLDEYTKKFEKADFASIRTYITDSATLSWNQAKARVASLMVDYNAPGTAPPVAAAALAAARKRLGEVIERFGVETIVTEAKDALGKLPDK
;
A
#
# COMPACT_ATOMS: atom_id res chain seq x y z
N MET A 1 70.40 -7.80 32.36
CA MET A 1 70.05 -7.27 31.02
C MET A 1 68.74 -7.91 30.58
N PRO A 2 67.67 -7.11 30.42
CA PRO A 2 66.32 -7.55 30.02
C PRO A 2 66.05 -7.27 28.53
N PRO A 3 64.90 -7.73 27.97
CA PRO A 3 64.24 -7.02 26.90
C PRO A 3 62.96 -6.32 27.41
N SER A 4 62.99 -5.00 27.23
CA SER A 4 61.93 -4.03 27.48
C SER A 4 60.87 -4.10 26.38
N SER A 5 59.61 -4.33 26.75
CA SER A 5 58.47 -4.29 25.84
C SER A 5 57.78 -2.93 25.92
N ARG A 6 58.04 -2.06 24.93
CA ARG A 6 57.38 -0.76 24.75
C ARG A 6 55.91 -0.96 24.40
N ARG A 7 55.00 -0.51 25.27
CA ARG A 7 53.61 -0.19 24.91
C ARG A 7 53.58 1.13 24.14
N THR A 8 53.10 1.10 22.91
CA THR A 8 52.70 2.30 22.15
C THR A 8 51.32 2.74 22.62
N ALA A 9 51.20 4.00 23.04
CA ALA A 9 49.94 4.66 23.36
C ALA A 9 49.21 5.01 22.05
N ALA A 10 48.00 4.52 21.87
CA ALA A 10 47.12 4.94 20.79
C ALA A 10 46.47 6.27 21.16
N THR A 11 46.85 7.33 20.45
CA THR A 11 46.26 8.67 20.53
C THR A 11 44.82 8.63 20.03
N ARG A 12 43.85 8.94 20.91
CA ARG A 12 42.44 9.15 20.57
C ARG A 12 42.31 10.36 19.63
N PRO A 13 41.57 10.27 18.50
CA PRO A 13 41.23 11.45 17.72
C PRO A 13 40.13 12.28 18.42
N ALA A 14 40.27 13.60 18.35
CA ALA A 14 39.33 14.57 18.90
C ALA A 14 37.95 14.52 18.20
N PRO A 15 36.84 14.87 18.88
CA PRO A 15 35.52 14.94 18.28
C PRO A 15 35.44 16.09 17.27
N ARG A 16 35.02 15.78 16.03
CA ARG A 16 34.62 16.77 15.03
C ARG A 16 33.37 17.50 15.53
N ARG A 17 33.49 18.81 15.73
CA ARG A 17 32.35 19.73 15.85
C ARG A 17 31.70 19.88 14.48
N SER A 18 30.43 19.52 14.36
CA SER A 18 29.61 19.88 13.19
C SER A 18 29.36 21.39 13.19
N PRO A 19 29.37 22.06 12.03
CA PRO A 19 29.02 23.46 11.93
C PRO A 19 27.51 23.63 12.16
N VAL A 20 27.19 24.63 12.99
CA VAL A 20 25.87 25.21 13.19
C VAL A 20 25.39 25.75 11.85
N SER A 21 24.30 25.19 11.32
CA SER A 21 23.55 25.79 10.22
C SER A 21 22.68 26.90 10.78
N GLU A 22 23.13 28.14 10.62
CA GLU A 22 22.33 29.37 10.75
C GLU A 22 21.09 29.26 9.85
N GLY A 23 19.92 29.35 10.49
CA GLY A 23 18.65 29.48 9.80
C GLY A 23 18.56 30.86 9.15
N LEU A 24 18.58 30.88 7.82
CA LEU A 24 18.18 32.01 7.00
C LEU A 24 16.69 32.26 7.20
N GLU A 25 16.41 33.33 7.95
CA GLU A 25 15.10 33.93 8.13
C GLU A 25 14.66 34.59 6.82
N ALA A 26 13.81 33.89 6.04
CA ALA A 26 13.21 34.44 4.83
C ALA A 26 12.01 35.32 5.21
N LYS A 27 12.31 36.61 5.23
CA LYS A 27 11.42 37.77 5.35
C LYS A 27 10.22 37.66 4.39
N VAL A 28 9.02 37.67 4.96
CA VAL A 28 7.74 37.89 4.26
C VAL A 28 7.65 39.34 3.82
N PRO A 29 7.29 39.61 2.55
CA PRO A 29 6.67 40.86 2.17
C PRO A 29 5.31 40.59 1.50
N ASP A 30 4.23 40.99 2.17
CA ASP A 30 3.07 41.56 1.48
C ASP A 30 3.48 42.96 0.97
N PRO A 31 2.99 43.45 -0.20
CA PRO A 31 1.55 43.74 -0.33
C PRO A 31 0.92 43.63 -1.75
N HIS A 32 -0.41 43.70 -1.72
CA HIS A 32 -1.37 44.14 -2.73
C HIS A 32 -0.87 45.00 -3.91
N GLU A 33 -1.34 44.66 -5.12
CA GLU A 33 -2.13 45.47 -6.09
C GLU A 33 -2.07 44.78 -7.46
N GLU A 34 -3.18 44.20 -7.93
CA GLU A 34 -4.08 44.78 -8.95
C GLU A 34 -3.45 44.87 -10.36
N LEU A 35 -4.01 44.09 -11.30
CA LEU A 35 -4.48 44.49 -12.65
C LEU A 35 -4.24 43.39 -13.69
N LEU A 36 -5.37 42.89 -14.22
CA LEU A 36 -5.61 42.54 -15.64
C LEU A 36 -4.85 41.32 -16.18
N ASP A 37 -5.34 40.53 -17.14
CA ASP A 37 -6.61 40.28 -17.83
C ASP A 37 -6.28 39.02 -18.68
N ASP A 38 -7.30 38.42 -19.29
CA ASP A 38 -7.24 37.38 -20.33
C ASP A 38 -7.00 35.92 -19.94
N GLY A 39 -8.05 35.12 -20.16
CA GLY A 39 -7.87 33.70 -20.45
C GLY A 39 -9.04 32.75 -20.19
N ALA A 40 -10.30 33.17 -20.35
CA ALA A 40 -11.45 32.28 -20.23
C ALA A 40 -12.12 31.95 -21.57
N ALA A 41 -12.38 30.64 -21.76
CA ALA A 41 -13.41 30.02 -22.59
C ALA A 41 -13.07 29.74 -24.09
N PRO A 42 -13.94 29.01 -24.83
CA PRO A 42 -13.84 27.56 -25.00
C PRO A 42 -13.74 27.14 -26.48
N ALA A 43 -13.31 25.90 -26.73
CA ALA A 43 -13.27 25.32 -28.07
C ALA A 43 -14.68 25.05 -28.62
N ALA A 44 -15.19 25.94 -29.46
CA ALA A 44 -16.34 25.74 -30.32
C ALA A 44 -15.89 25.37 -31.74
N ASN A 45 -16.41 24.24 -32.22
CA ASN A 45 -16.14 23.68 -33.54
C ASN A 45 -17.19 24.21 -34.52
N THR A 46 -16.83 25.14 -35.40
CA THR A 46 -17.71 25.65 -36.46
C THR A 46 -17.06 25.65 -37.84
N ARG A 47 -17.84 25.10 -38.78
CA ARG A 47 -17.69 25.05 -40.24
C ARG A 47 -17.23 26.35 -40.91
N SER A 48 -16.43 26.22 -41.98
CA SER A 48 -16.34 27.15 -43.14
C SER A 48 -15.45 26.51 -44.22
N SER A 49 -15.89 26.07 -45.40
CA SER A 49 -16.32 26.78 -46.63
C SER A 49 -15.26 27.65 -47.35
N ARG A 50 -14.46 27.03 -48.24
CA ARG A 50 -13.84 27.62 -49.46
C ARG A 50 -13.67 26.46 -50.47
N ARG A 51 -14.30 26.36 -51.64
CA ARG A 51 -14.52 27.23 -52.82
C ARG A 51 -13.23 27.57 -53.60
N LEU A 52 -13.29 27.24 -54.90
CA LEU A 52 -12.41 27.57 -56.05
C LEU A 52 -11.20 26.61 -56.21
N THR A 53 -10.84 26.10 -57.39
CA THR A 53 -10.87 26.68 -58.75
C THR A 53 -10.96 25.59 -59.83
N ALA A 54 -11.62 25.93 -60.94
CA ALA A 54 -11.56 25.21 -62.20
C ALA A 54 -10.23 25.49 -62.94
N THR A 55 -9.66 24.48 -63.60
CA THR A 55 -8.78 24.69 -64.76
C THR A 55 -9.13 23.73 -65.89
N SER A 56 -9.46 24.36 -67.01
CA SER A 56 -9.72 23.82 -68.33
C SER A 56 -8.40 23.50 -69.03
N ALA A 57 -8.28 22.32 -69.63
CA ALA A 57 -7.34 22.07 -70.73
C ALA A 57 -7.96 21.04 -71.69
N LYS A 58 -8.94 21.49 -72.49
CA LYS A 58 -9.49 20.71 -73.60
C LYS A 58 -8.70 21.05 -74.87
N VAL A 59 -7.86 20.11 -75.29
CA VAL A 59 -7.06 20.15 -76.52
C VAL A 59 -7.99 20.14 -77.74
N PRO A 60 -7.89 21.12 -78.67
CA PRO A 60 -8.54 21.01 -79.97
C PRO A 60 -7.64 20.20 -80.91
N SER A 61 -8.11 19.03 -81.36
CA SER A 61 -7.52 18.38 -82.55
C SER A 61 -8.55 18.42 -83.68
N THR A 62 -8.21 19.25 -84.65
CA THR A 62 -8.83 19.43 -85.96
C THR A 62 -8.81 18.09 -86.72
N ARG A 63 -9.98 17.50 -86.98
CA ARG A 63 -10.11 16.37 -87.92
C ARG A 63 -10.88 16.84 -89.14
N GLY A 64 -10.15 16.99 -90.24
CA GLY A 64 -10.68 17.40 -91.53
C GLY A 64 -11.76 16.44 -92.03
N SER A 65 -12.92 17.00 -92.33
CA SER A 65 -14.02 16.33 -93.02
C SER A 65 -13.63 16.10 -94.48
N ARG A 66 -13.13 14.90 -94.78
CA ARG A 66 -13.03 14.40 -96.15
C ARG A 66 -14.45 14.02 -96.60
N PRO A 67 -14.97 14.48 -97.75
CA PRO A 67 -16.30 14.12 -98.22
C PRO A 67 -16.35 12.61 -98.52
N LEU A 68 -17.28 11.91 -97.86
CA LEU A 68 -17.52 10.47 -98.05
C LEU A 68 -18.08 10.21 -99.45
N THR A 69 -17.48 9.25 -100.15
CA THR A 69 -17.96 8.71 -101.42
C THR A 69 -19.20 7.82 -101.22
N ALA A 70 -20.06 7.74 -102.23
CA ALA A 70 -21.37 7.08 -102.17
C ALA A 70 -21.35 5.59 -101.76
N ALA A 71 -20.20 4.91 -101.85
CA ALA A 71 -20.04 3.51 -101.45
C ALA A 71 -19.93 3.28 -99.93
N GLU A 72 -19.55 4.30 -99.12
CA GLU A 72 -19.40 4.15 -97.66
C GLU A 72 -20.71 4.37 -96.87
N GLN A 73 -21.76 4.91 -97.51
CA GLN A 73 -23.04 5.17 -96.85
C GLN A 73 -23.91 3.91 -96.68
N GLU A 74 -23.71 2.87 -97.48
CA GLU A 74 -24.48 1.62 -97.35
C GLU A 74 -23.96 0.70 -96.22
N GLN A 75 -22.65 0.66 -95.98
CA GLN A 75 -22.08 -0.08 -94.84
C GLN A 75 -22.44 0.53 -93.48
N LYS A 76 -22.60 1.86 -93.41
CA LYS A 76 -23.07 2.53 -92.17
C LYS A 76 -24.51 2.16 -91.80
N LYS A 77 -25.40 1.91 -92.77
CA LYS A 77 -26.78 1.49 -92.50
C LYS A 77 -26.85 0.05 -91.97
N ALA A 78 -25.97 -0.85 -92.43
CA ALA A 78 -25.87 -2.21 -91.91
C ALA A 78 -25.28 -2.24 -90.47
N ASN A 79 -24.21 -1.47 -90.23
CA ASN A 79 -23.58 -1.38 -88.91
C ASN A 79 -24.46 -0.65 -87.88
N PHE A 80 -25.28 0.31 -88.31
CA PHE A 80 -26.27 0.97 -87.45
C PHE A 80 -27.39 0.02 -87.02
N ARG A 81 -27.89 -0.83 -87.93
CA ARG A 81 -28.90 -1.84 -87.59
C ARG A 81 -28.35 -2.93 -86.67
N TRP A 82 -27.11 -3.36 -86.85
CA TRP A 82 -26.45 -4.30 -85.95
C TRP A 82 -26.15 -3.67 -84.59
N GLY A 83 -25.64 -2.43 -84.55
CA GLY A 83 -25.43 -1.67 -83.32
C GLY A 83 -26.72 -1.42 -82.54
N MET A 84 -27.84 -1.18 -83.23
CA MET A 84 -29.16 -1.05 -82.60
C MET A 84 -29.66 -2.37 -82.01
N LYS A 85 -29.44 -3.51 -82.69
CA LYS A 85 -29.77 -4.84 -82.14
C LYS A 85 -28.94 -5.16 -80.89
N VAL A 86 -27.64 -4.84 -80.89
CA VAL A 86 -26.77 -5.00 -79.72
C VAL A 86 -27.20 -4.09 -78.59
N ALA A 87 -27.55 -2.83 -78.88
CA ALA A 87 -28.04 -1.89 -77.88
C ALA A 87 -29.36 -2.35 -77.23
N VAL A 88 -30.32 -2.86 -78.02
CA VAL A 88 -31.59 -3.41 -77.49
C VAL A 88 -31.34 -4.66 -76.64
N LEU A 89 -30.40 -5.52 -77.03
CA LEU A 89 -30.06 -6.72 -76.25
C LEU A 89 -29.36 -6.37 -74.93
N LEU A 90 -28.52 -5.33 -74.92
CA LEU A 90 -27.92 -4.76 -73.71
C LEU A 90 -28.97 -4.16 -72.77
N VAL A 91 -29.95 -3.43 -73.31
CA VAL A 91 -31.07 -2.89 -72.53
C VAL A 91 -31.92 -4.04 -71.95
N LEU A 92 -32.20 -5.09 -72.72
CA LEU A 92 -32.92 -6.26 -72.21
C LEU A 92 -32.14 -7.00 -71.12
N LEU A 93 -30.81 -7.09 -71.21
CA LEU A 93 -29.96 -7.66 -70.15
C LEU A 93 -29.98 -6.79 -68.89
N ILE A 94 -29.96 -5.47 -69.02
CA ILE A 94 -30.07 -4.54 -67.89
C ILE A 94 -31.45 -4.66 -67.22
N VAL A 95 -32.53 -4.75 -68.01
CA VAL A 95 -33.90 -4.92 -67.49
C VAL A 95 -34.08 -6.30 -66.85
N ALA A 96 -33.54 -7.36 -67.45
CA ALA A 96 -33.56 -8.71 -66.87
C ALA A 96 -32.71 -8.78 -65.59
N GLY A 97 -31.56 -8.11 -65.55
CA GLY A 97 -30.73 -7.98 -64.35
C GLY A 97 -31.43 -7.19 -63.24
N ALA A 98 -32.11 -6.10 -63.58
CA ALA A 98 -32.91 -5.32 -62.64
C ALA A 98 -34.15 -6.10 -62.15
N ALA A 99 -34.80 -6.87 -63.02
CA ALA A 99 -35.92 -7.74 -62.65
C ALA A 99 -35.46 -8.91 -61.77
N ALA A 100 -34.33 -9.54 -62.08
CA ALA A 100 -33.72 -10.55 -61.22
C ALA A 100 -33.33 -9.95 -59.86
N PHE A 101 -32.71 -8.77 -59.83
CA PHE A 101 -32.41 -8.06 -58.58
C PHE A 101 -33.68 -7.70 -57.79
N TRP A 102 -34.79 -7.37 -58.46
CA TRP A 102 -36.05 -7.05 -57.78
C TRP A 102 -36.81 -8.28 -57.28
N PHE A 103 -36.76 -9.40 -58.01
CA PHE A 103 -37.38 -10.66 -57.62
C PHE A 103 -36.55 -11.45 -56.59
N PHE A 104 -35.22 -11.37 -56.64
CA PHE A 104 -34.32 -12.02 -55.67
C PHE A 104 -33.88 -11.10 -54.52
N GLY A 105 -34.05 -9.78 -54.63
CA GLY A 105 -33.64 -8.79 -53.62
C GLY A 105 -34.72 -8.41 -52.60
N LYS A 106 -35.89 -9.04 -52.61
CA LYS A 106 -36.83 -9.00 -51.48
C LYS A 106 -36.31 -9.91 -50.37
N GLU A 107 -35.20 -9.52 -49.75
CA GLU A 107 -34.74 -10.11 -48.50
C GLU A 107 -35.89 -10.06 -47.49
N ASP A 108 -36.17 -11.20 -46.85
CA ASP A 108 -37.16 -11.26 -45.79
C ASP A 108 -36.77 -10.20 -44.72
N PRO A 109 -37.67 -9.28 -44.34
CA PRO A 109 -37.38 -8.29 -43.30
C PRO A 109 -36.86 -8.92 -42.00
N ARG A 110 -37.24 -10.17 -41.72
CA ARG A 110 -36.75 -10.94 -40.57
C ARG A 110 -35.27 -11.26 -40.65
N GLN A 111 -34.75 -11.55 -41.85
CA GLN A 111 -33.31 -11.81 -42.05
C GLN A 111 -32.47 -10.55 -41.79
N ARG A 112 -32.98 -9.37 -42.16
CA ARG A 112 -32.32 -8.09 -41.84
C ARG A 112 -32.30 -7.81 -40.34
N ILE A 113 -33.44 -8.01 -39.67
CA ILE A 113 -33.55 -7.85 -38.21
C ILE A 113 -32.61 -8.85 -37.49
N ALA A 114 -32.62 -10.12 -37.91
CA ALA A 114 -31.74 -11.16 -37.39
C ALA A 114 -30.25 -10.83 -37.61
N ALA A 115 -29.88 -10.36 -38.81
CA ALA A 115 -28.50 -9.98 -39.11
C ALA A 115 -28.03 -8.78 -38.28
N ALA A 116 -28.89 -7.76 -38.10
CA ALA A 116 -28.59 -6.60 -37.27
C ALA A 116 -28.42 -7.00 -35.79
N ALA A 117 -29.34 -7.81 -35.25
CA ALA A 117 -29.27 -8.30 -33.88
C ALA A 117 -28.02 -9.13 -33.61
N LEU A 118 -27.61 -10.00 -34.54
CA LEU A 118 -26.34 -10.72 -34.44
C LEU A 118 -25.12 -9.80 -34.54
N ALA A 119 -25.18 -8.76 -35.37
CA ALA A 119 -24.11 -7.78 -35.47
C ALA A 119 -23.96 -6.99 -34.16
N ASP A 120 -25.07 -6.54 -33.57
CA ASP A 120 -25.09 -5.87 -32.27
C ASP A 120 -24.58 -6.79 -31.16
N GLY A 121 -25.05 -8.04 -31.11
CA GLY A 121 -24.55 -9.03 -30.16
C GLY A 121 -23.05 -9.29 -30.29
N LYS A 122 -22.51 -9.35 -31.51
CA LYS A 122 -21.07 -9.47 -31.76
C LYS A 122 -20.30 -8.22 -31.34
N ALA A 123 -20.84 -7.02 -31.56
CA ALA A 123 -20.24 -5.78 -31.09
C ALA A 123 -20.12 -5.77 -29.55
N TYR A 124 -21.09 -6.31 -28.82
CA TYR A 124 -20.99 -6.45 -27.36
C TYR A 124 -19.87 -7.41 -26.92
N VAL A 125 -19.55 -8.45 -27.70
CA VAL A 125 -18.38 -9.30 -27.42
C VAL A 125 -17.09 -8.49 -27.45
N GLU A 126 -16.91 -7.61 -28.44
CA GLU A 126 -15.74 -6.73 -28.51
C GLU A 126 -15.67 -5.76 -27.32
N ILE A 127 -16.82 -5.23 -26.89
CA ILE A 127 -16.92 -4.38 -25.69
C ILE A 127 -16.54 -5.16 -24.43
N ILE A 128 -16.97 -6.43 -24.30
CA ILE A 128 -16.60 -7.30 -23.17
C ILE A 128 -15.08 -7.53 -23.18
N ASP A 129 -14.50 -7.92 -24.31
CA ASP A 129 -13.06 -8.15 -24.43
C ASP A 129 -12.27 -6.89 -24.07
N GLN A 130 -12.71 -5.72 -24.54
CA GLN A 130 -12.09 -4.45 -24.22
C GLN A 130 -12.25 -4.09 -22.73
N ALA A 131 -13.43 -4.32 -22.14
CA ALA A 131 -13.68 -4.08 -20.73
C ALA A 131 -12.82 -4.99 -19.83
N LEU A 132 -12.67 -6.26 -20.19
CA LEU A 132 -11.79 -7.20 -19.49
C LEU A 132 -10.33 -6.77 -19.58
N LYS A 133 -9.84 -6.37 -20.77
CA LYS A 133 -8.48 -5.82 -20.96
C LYS A 133 -8.24 -4.56 -20.11
N ASN A 134 -9.26 -3.71 -20.00
CA ASN A 134 -9.20 -2.47 -19.22
C ASN A 134 -9.52 -2.66 -17.72
N ARG A 135 -9.68 -3.91 -17.25
CA ARG A 135 -10.03 -4.25 -15.86
C ARG A 135 -11.34 -3.60 -15.37
N GLN A 136 -12.38 -3.58 -16.21
CA GLN A 136 -13.69 -3.00 -15.93
C GLN A 136 -14.79 -4.08 -15.84
N PRO A 137 -14.89 -4.85 -14.73
CA PRO A 137 -15.83 -5.97 -14.62
C PRO A 137 -17.30 -5.55 -14.70
N ASP A 138 -17.68 -4.40 -14.13
CA ASP A 138 -19.07 -3.90 -14.19
C ASP A 138 -19.52 -3.59 -15.62
N ARG A 139 -18.62 -2.99 -16.41
CA ARG A 139 -18.85 -2.72 -17.83
C ARG A 139 -18.96 -4.01 -18.62
N ALA A 140 -18.08 -4.99 -18.35
CA ALA A 140 -18.15 -6.30 -18.98
C ALA A 140 -19.47 -7.02 -18.66
N ARG A 141 -19.91 -7.02 -17.40
CA ARG A 141 -21.20 -7.61 -16.97
C ARG A 141 -22.39 -6.93 -17.65
N SER A 142 -22.37 -5.60 -17.71
CA SER A 142 -23.41 -4.83 -18.39
C SER A 142 -23.44 -5.10 -19.90
N ALA A 143 -22.28 -5.31 -20.51
CA ALA A 143 -22.19 -5.68 -21.92
C ALA A 143 -22.64 -7.12 -22.19
N VAL A 144 -22.39 -8.07 -21.28
CA VAL A 144 -22.95 -9.44 -21.37
C VAL A 144 -24.47 -9.41 -21.33
N SER A 145 -25.08 -8.69 -20.38
CA SER A 145 -26.53 -8.62 -20.27
C SER A 145 -27.16 -7.91 -21.48
N ALA A 146 -26.57 -6.84 -21.98
CA ALA A 146 -27.01 -6.14 -23.18
C ALA A 146 -26.86 -7.01 -24.44
N GLY A 147 -25.74 -7.72 -24.59
CA GLY A 147 -25.49 -8.63 -25.70
C GLY A 147 -26.50 -9.78 -25.76
N LYS A 148 -26.82 -10.38 -24.60
CA LYS A 148 -27.88 -11.40 -24.51
C LYS A 148 -29.24 -10.85 -24.93
N LYS A 149 -29.61 -9.69 -24.40
CA LYS A 149 -30.87 -9.03 -24.76
C LYS A 149 -30.98 -8.69 -26.25
N ALA A 150 -29.85 -8.36 -26.90
CA ALA A 150 -29.82 -8.04 -28.33
C ALA A 150 -30.12 -9.28 -29.20
N ILE A 151 -29.67 -10.47 -28.78
CA ILE A 151 -29.87 -11.73 -29.54
C ILE A 151 -31.14 -12.49 -29.15
N GLU A 152 -31.75 -12.14 -28.01
CA GLU A 152 -33.00 -12.70 -27.50
C GLU A 152 -34.21 -12.08 -28.22
N ILE A 153 -34.28 -12.27 -29.54
CA ILE A 153 -35.40 -11.82 -30.37
C ILE A 153 -36.07 -12.99 -31.08
N PRO A 154 -37.38 -12.91 -31.38
CA PRO A 154 -38.11 -14.00 -32.04
C PRO A 154 -37.52 -14.40 -33.40
N ALA A 155 -36.99 -13.43 -34.16
CA ALA A 155 -36.36 -13.70 -35.46
C ALA A 155 -35.12 -14.60 -35.37
N LEU A 156 -34.52 -14.73 -34.19
CA LEU A 156 -33.38 -15.59 -33.88
C LEU A 156 -33.76 -16.83 -33.05
N GLY A 157 -35.05 -17.11 -32.86
CA GLY A 157 -35.51 -18.19 -31.97
C GLY A 157 -35.18 -17.93 -30.50
N ASN A 158 -35.10 -16.65 -30.10
CA ASN A 158 -34.74 -16.20 -28.74
C ASN A 158 -33.41 -16.79 -28.24
N ALA A 159 -32.44 -16.99 -29.14
CA ALA A 159 -31.15 -17.62 -28.86
C ALA A 159 -31.24 -19.07 -28.30
N THR A 160 -32.40 -19.72 -28.40
CA THR A 160 -32.57 -21.14 -28.05
C THR A 160 -32.41 -22.04 -29.27
N ALA A 161 -32.36 -23.37 -29.05
CA ALA A 161 -32.24 -24.34 -30.13
C ALA A 161 -33.34 -24.11 -31.19
N PRO A 162 -32.99 -23.75 -32.44
CA PRO A 162 -33.97 -23.29 -33.41
C PRO A 162 -34.89 -24.43 -33.88
N ASP A 163 -36.21 -24.21 -33.82
CA ASP A 163 -37.20 -25.10 -34.45
C ASP A 163 -37.36 -24.72 -35.93
N PRO A 164 -37.07 -25.62 -36.89
CA PRO A 164 -37.28 -25.36 -38.31
C PRO A 164 -38.73 -25.02 -38.68
N LYS A 165 -39.70 -25.33 -37.82
CA LYS A 165 -41.13 -25.07 -38.03
C LYS A 165 -41.60 -23.73 -37.44
N ASP A 166 -40.75 -23.00 -36.72
CA ASP A 166 -41.14 -21.72 -36.12
C ASP A 166 -41.39 -20.68 -37.22
N PRO A 167 -42.64 -20.17 -37.36
CA PRO A 167 -42.97 -19.20 -38.37
C PRO A 167 -42.36 -17.81 -38.12
N ASN A 168 -41.76 -17.54 -36.95
CA ASN A 168 -41.10 -16.27 -36.64
C ASN A 168 -39.60 -16.28 -36.91
N LEU A 169 -39.01 -17.45 -37.10
CA LEU A 169 -37.57 -17.61 -37.31
C LEU A 169 -37.15 -17.07 -38.69
N ALA A 170 -36.11 -16.24 -38.73
CA ALA A 170 -35.54 -15.72 -39.97
C ALA A 170 -34.80 -16.80 -40.79
N GLY A 171 -34.39 -17.87 -40.12
CA GLY A 171 -33.76 -19.07 -40.68
C GLY A 171 -32.99 -19.85 -39.62
N VAL A 172 -32.86 -21.18 -39.81
CA VAL A 172 -32.16 -22.07 -38.87
C VAL A 172 -30.71 -21.64 -38.63
N ALA A 173 -30.00 -21.19 -39.68
CA ALA A 173 -28.62 -20.72 -39.56
C ALA A 173 -28.47 -19.50 -38.64
N TYR A 174 -29.43 -18.56 -38.68
CA TYR A 174 -29.41 -17.39 -37.79
C TYR A 174 -29.67 -17.79 -36.34
N GLY A 175 -30.59 -18.72 -36.10
CA GLY A 175 -30.83 -19.28 -34.76
C GLY A 175 -29.63 -20.02 -34.18
N LEU A 176 -28.95 -20.86 -34.98
CA LEU A 176 -27.73 -21.55 -34.53
C LEU A 176 -26.61 -20.57 -34.18
N ASN A 177 -26.42 -19.51 -34.98
CA ASN A 177 -25.44 -18.47 -34.67
C ASN A 177 -25.79 -17.70 -33.38
N ALA A 178 -27.08 -17.50 -33.10
CA ALA A 178 -27.52 -16.86 -31.85
C ALA A 178 -27.22 -17.75 -30.63
N VAL A 179 -27.49 -19.06 -30.72
CA VAL A 179 -27.15 -20.03 -29.68
C VAL A 179 -25.63 -20.05 -29.42
N GLU A 180 -24.81 -20.11 -30.47
CA GLU A 180 -23.35 -20.09 -30.34
C GLU A 180 -22.87 -18.80 -29.65
N LEU A 181 -23.44 -17.66 -30.04
CA LEU A 181 -23.11 -16.37 -29.45
C LEU A 181 -23.57 -16.29 -27.98
N GLU A 182 -24.72 -16.83 -27.63
CA GLU A 182 -25.18 -16.91 -26.24
C GLU A 182 -24.22 -17.77 -25.39
N GLN A 183 -23.81 -18.93 -25.89
CA GLN A 183 -22.81 -19.78 -25.22
C GLN A 183 -21.50 -19.03 -24.99
N LYS A 184 -21.05 -18.27 -26.00
CA LYS A 184 -19.86 -17.42 -25.88
C LYS A 184 -20.04 -16.34 -24.81
N LEU A 185 -21.18 -15.65 -24.79
CA LEU A 185 -21.51 -14.64 -23.78
C LEU A 185 -21.56 -15.23 -22.36
N ASN A 186 -22.09 -16.45 -22.21
CA ASN A 186 -22.10 -17.19 -20.94
C ASN A 186 -20.68 -17.53 -20.47
N GLY A 187 -19.77 -17.88 -21.37
CA GLY A 187 -18.38 -18.19 -21.06
C GLY A 187 -17.58 -17.03 -20.45
N TYR A 188 -18.00 -15.77 -20.62
CA TYR A 188 -17.35 -14.62 -19.99
C TYR A 188 -17.66 -14.45 -18.51
N SER A 189 -18.70 -15.09 -17.98
CA SER A 189 -19.12 -14.93 -16.58
C SER A 189 -18.02 -15.28 -15.57
N GLU A 190 -17.32 -16.40 -15.79
CA GLU A 190 -16.20 -16.85 -14.95
C GLU A 190 -15.01 -15.90 -15.03
N GLN A 191 -14.71 -15.38 -16.23
CA GLN A 191 -13.62 -14.43 -16.43
C GLN A 191 -13.88 -13.10 -15.71
N ILE A 192 -15.12 -12.61 -15.78
CA ILE A 192 -15.56 -11.41 -15.05
C ILE A 192 -15.44 -11.64 -13.54
N ALA A 193 -15.95 -12.77 -13.03
CA ALA A 193 -15.88 -13.09 -11.60
C ALA A 193 -14.43 -13.23 -11.11
N LYS A 194 -13.55 -13.83 -11.91
CA LYS A 194 -12.11 -13.89 -11.61
C LYS A 194 -11.50 -12.49 -11.56
N LEU A 195 -11.75 -11.66 -12.57
CA LEU A 195 -11.25 -10.29 -12.60
C LEU A 195 -11.71 -9.45 -11.39
N GLU A 196 -12.95 -9.62 -10.96
CA GLU A 196 -13.46 -8.98 -9.73
C GLU A 196 -12.67 -9.41 -8.49
N ARG A 197 -12.41 -10.71 -8.34
CA ARG A 197 -11.57 -11.24 -7.26
C ARG A 197 -10.15 -10.68 -7.33
N ASP A 198 -9.54 -10.62 -8.52
CA ASP A 198 -8.20 -10.07 -8.73
C ASP A 198 -8.11 -8.58 -8.35
N ILE A 199 -9.13 -7.78 -8.70
CA ILE A 199 -9.20 -6.36 -8.33
C ILE A 199 -9.37 -6.20 -6.82
N LYS A 200 -10.27 -6.96 -6.20
CA LYS A 200 -10.48 -6.95 -4.75
C LYS A 200 -9.20 -7.34 -4.00
N ALA A 201 -8.55 -8.43 -4.40
CA ALA A 201 -7.31 -8.89 -3.78
C ALA A 201 -6.18 -7.85 -3.89
N ALA A 202 -6.04 -7.21 -5.05
CA ALA A 202 -5.07 -6.13 -5.24
C ALA A 202 -5.37 -4.91 -4.35
N SER A 203 -6.65 -4.53 -4.23
CA SER A 203 -7.06 -3.42 -3.35
C SER A 203 -6.83 -3.74 -1.87
N SER A 204 -7.20 -4.94 -1.42
CA SER A 204 -6.97 -5.42 -0.05
C SER A 204 -5.47 -5.44 0.28
N LYS A 205 -4.63 -5.93 -0.64
CA LYS A 205 -3.18 -5.85 -0.52
C LYS A 205 -2.70 -4.41 -0.37
N GLN A 206 -3.13 -3.51 -1.26
CA GLN A 206 -2.71 -2.11 -1.21
C GLN A 206 -3.06 -1.48 0.14
N ARG A 207 -4.26 -1.75 0.66
CA ARG A 207 -4.71 -1.27 1.97
C ARG A 207 -3.78 -1.74 3.11
N VAL A 208 -3.35 -3.00 3.07
CA VAL A 208 -2.38 -3.56 4.02
C VAL A 208 -1.00 -2.92 3.87
N ILE A 209 -0.51 -2.76 2.64
CA ILE A 209 0.79 -2.13 2.36
C ILE A 209 0.80 -0.66 2.81
N ASP A 210 -0.27 0.08 2.58
CA ASP A 210 -0.41 1.46 3.05
C ASP A 210 -0.37 1.52 4.59
N GLY A 211 -0.95 0.51 5.27
CA GLY A 211 -0.89 0.41 6.72
C GLY A 211 0.53 0.15 7.25
N PHE A 212 1.34 -0.65 6.54
CA PHE A 212 2.76 -0.81 6.88
C PHE A 212 3.54 0.51 6.80
N GLY A 213 3.13 1.43 5.91
CA GLY A 213 3.72 2.77 5.83
C GLY A 213 3.44 3.66 7.05
N LYS A 214 2.43 3.32 7.85
CA LYS A 214 1.93 4.11 8.99
C LYS A 214 2.21 3.49 10.36
N LEU A 215 3.05 2.45 10.42
CA LEU A 215 3.32 1.70 11.67
C LEU A 215 3.74 2.59 12.85
N LEU A 216 4.52 3.63 12.59
CA LEU A 216 5.01 4.56 13.62
C LEU A 216 3.93 5.50 14.14
N GLU A 217 2.85 5.70 13.39
CA GLU A 217 1.75 6.62 13.72
C GLU A 217 0.65 5.94 14.54
N TYR A 218 0.58 4.61 14.52
CA TYR A 218 -0.47 3.87 15.20
C TYR A 218 -0.38 3.98 16.73
N SER A 219 -1.52 4.05 17.40
CA SER A 219 -1.60 3.72 18.82
C SER A 219 -1.35 2.22 19.03
N ASP A 220 -1.16 1.75 20.27
CA ASP A 220 -1.00 0.32 20.54
C ASP A 220 -2.26 -0.47 20.13
N GLU A 221 -3.44 0.10 20.38
CA GLU A 221 -4.72 -0.50 19.96
C GLU A 221 -4.83 -0.58 18.43
N ASP A 222 -4.40 0.47 17.71
CA ASP A 222 -4.47 0.48 16.25
C ASP A 222 -3.42 -0.45 15.63
N LEU A 223 -2.26 -0.61 16.27
CA LEU A 223 -1.24 -1.58 15.85
C LEU A 223 -1.77 -3.02 15.99
N ASP A 224 -2.54 -3.33 17.02
CA ASP A 224 -3.17 -4.64 17.18
C ASP A 224 -4.32 -4.86 16.18
N LYS A 225 -5.15 -3.85 15.93
CA LYS A 225 -6.16 -3.90 14.86
C LYS A 225 -5.50 -4.13 13.49
N PHE A 226 -4.40 -3.43 13.21
CA PHE A 226 -3.64 -3.62 11.98
C PHE A 226 -3.02 -5.01 11.90
N THR A 227 -2.44 -5.52 12.99
CA THR A 227 -1.92 -6.90 13.06
C THR A 227 -3.00 -7.92 12.71
N LYS A 228 -4.23 -7.72 13.20
CA LYS A 228 -5.37 -8.56 12.85
C LYS A 228 -5.72 -8.44 11.36
N GLN A 229 -5.80 -7.22 10.82
CA GLN A 229 -6.05 -7.01 9.38
C GLN A 229 -5.02 -7.71 8.48
N VAL A 230 -3.74 -7.69 8.85
CA VAL A 230 -2.68 -8.42 8.14
C VAL A 230 -2.94 -9.92 8.20
N THR A 231 -3.26 -10.44 9.38
CA THR A 231 -3.56 -11.87 9.58
C THR A 231 -4.78 -12.31 8.77
N ASP A 232 -5.85 -11.52 8.81
CA ASP A 232 -7.09 -11.76 8.05
C ASP A 232 -6.81 -11.75 6.54
N PHE A 233 -5.97 -10.83 6.04
CA PHE A 233 -5.53 -10.80 4.64
C PHE A 233 -4.73 -12.04 4.23
N LEU A 234 -3.79 -12.48 5.08
CA LEU A 234 -2.99 -13.68 4.80
C LEU A 234 -3.87 -14.95 4.72
N ALA A 235 -4.97 -14.98 5.47
CA ALA A 235 -5.94 -16.08 5.45
C ALA A 235 -6.97 -15.97 4.31
N ASN A 236 -7.28 -14.75 3.86
CA ASN A 236 -8.22 -14.47 2.78
C ASN A 236 -7.85 -13.15 2.08
N PRO A 237 -7.09 -13.20 0.97
CA PRO A 237 -6.60 -11.99 0.32
C PRO A 237 -7.70 -11.21 -0.41
N VAL A 238 -8.82 -11.85 -0.79
CA VAL A 238 -9.90 -11.22 -1.56
C VAL A 238 -10.85 -10.45 -0.63
N GLU A 239 -11.29 -11.09 0.46
CA GLU A 239 -12.28 -10.54 1.40
C GLU A 239 -11.86 -10.81 2.86
N PRO A 240 -10.83 -10.12 3.38
CA PRO A 240 -10.27 -10.39 4.71
C PRO A 240 -11.31 -10.41 5.83
N GLU A 241 -12.28 -9.49 5.77
CA GLU A 241 -13.35 -9.33 6.76
C GLU A 241 -14.34 -10.51 6.79
N ALA A 242 -14.43 -11.30 5.72
CA ALA A 242 -15.31 -12.47 5.62
C ALA A 242 -14.73 -13.73 6.32
N GLY A 243 -13.53 -13.62 6.90
CA GLY A 243 -12.83 -14.71 7.55
C GLY A 243 -12.02 -15.60 6.59
N PRO A 244 -11.40 -16.66 7.11
CA PRO A 244 -10.44 -17.48 6.35
C PRO A 244 -11.03 -18.17 5.12
N ARG A 245 -10.31 -18.08 3.98
CA ARG A 245 -10.66 -18.72 2.71
C ARG A 245 -9.40 -19.32 2.07
N PRO A 246 -9.05 -20.57 2.43
CA PRO A 246 -7.78 -21.17 1.99
C PRO A 246 -7.71 -21.38 0.47
N ASP A 247 -8.86 -21.54 -0.18
CA ASP A 247 -9.00 -21.57 -1.64
C ASP A 247 -8.52 -20.26 -2.28
N TYR A 248 -8.94 -19.11 -1.76
CA TYR A 248 -8.46 -17.82 -2.24
C TYR A 248 -6.99 -17.59 -1.88
N ALA A 249 -6.54 -18.03 -0.70
CA ALA A 249 -5.12 -17.94 -0.38
C ALA A 249 -4.24 -18.73 -1.36
N ALA A 250 -4.69 -19.92 -1.79
CA ALA A 250 -4.00 -20.74 -2.78
C ALA A 250 -3.98 -20.12 -4.18
N ASP A 251 -5.01 -19.37 -4.56
CA ASP A 251 -5.10 -18.67 -5.85
C ASP A 251 -4.17 -17.44 -5.94
N TYR A 252 -3.78 -16.84 -4.81
CA TYR A 252 -3.02 -15.57 -4.76
C TYR A 252 -1.70 -15.63 -3.95
N PRO A 253 -0.81 -16.62 -4.17
CA PRO A 253 0.38 -16.83 -3.35
C PRO A 253 1.36 -15.65 -3.43
N GLY A 254 1.50 -15.01 -4.60
CA GLY A 254 2.42 -13.87 -4.77
C GLY A 254 2.00 -12.65 -3.93
N LEU A 255 0.70 -12.38 -3.79
CA LEU A 255 0.21 -11.28 -2.96
C LEU A 255 0.44 -11.56 -1.47
N ILE A 256 0.27 -12.82 -1.05
CA ILE A 256 0.50 -13.27 0.32
C ILE A 256 1.98 -13.15 0.69
N ILE A 257 2.88 -13.66 -0.15
CA ILE A 257 4.33 -13.61 0.10
C ILE A 257 4.79 -12.17 0.28
N ASP A 258 4.35 -11.26 -0.59
CA ASP A 258 4.70 -9.83 -0.49
C ASP A 258 4.32 -9.23 0.87
N VAL A 259 3.13 -9.52 1.38
CA VAL A 259 2.69 -9.06 2.71
C VAL A 259 3.42 -9.80 3.83
N GLN A 260 3.62 -11.11 3.70
CA GLN A 260 4.27 -11.95 4.70
C GLN A 260 5.71 -11.48 4.98
N THR A 261 6.45 -11.05 3.96
CA THR A 261 7.80 -10.48 4.14
C THR A 261 7.83 -9.20 4.97
N GLN A 262 6.71 -8.49 5.07
CA GLN A 262 6.59 -7.25 5.85
C GLN A 262 6.18 -7.50 7.30
N VAL A 263 5.64 -8.67 7.64
CA VAL A 263 5.13 -8.99 8.99
C VAL A 263 6.17 -8.74 10.08
N ALA A 264 7.45 -9.05 9.80
CA ALA A 264 8.55 -8.79 10.73
C ALA A 264 8.68 -7.30 11.15
N LYS A 265 8.17 -6.35 10.37
CA LYS A 265 8.13 -4.93 10.74
C LYS A 265 7.17 -4.65 11.88
N ILE A 266 6.05 -5.38 11.96
CA ILE A 266 5.10 -5.27 13.08
C ILE A 266 5.80 -5.73 14.37
N ASP A 267 6.48 -6.87 14.32
CA ASP A 267 7.21 -7.41 15.48
C ASP A 267 8.33 -6.48 15.93
N ALA A 268 9.10 -5.93 14.98
CA ALA A 268 10.13 -4.95 15.26
C ALA A 268 9.57 -3.67 15.91
N GLU A 269 8.41 -3.18 15.45
CA GLU A 269 7.76 -2.01 16.04
C GLU A 269 7.22 -2.30 17.45
N LYS A 270 6.60 -3.47 17.66
CA LYS A 270 6.18 -3.93 18.99
C LYS A 270 7.36 -4.03 19.95
N ALA A 271 8.49 -4.56 19.49
CA ALA A 271 9.72 -4.62 20.27
C ALA A 271 10.25 -3.21 20.59
N ARG A 272 10.34 -2.32 19.59
CA ARG A 272 10.78 -0.93 19.77
C ARG A 272 9.96 -0.21 20.84
N ARG A 273 8.63 -0.34 20.80
CA ARG A 273 7.74 0.30 21.79
C ARG A 273 7.93 -0.27 23.17
N LYS A 274 8.03 -1.59 23.28
CA LYS A 274 8.32 -2.27 24.55
C LYS A 274 9.65 -1.77 25.12
N ASP A 275 10.69 -1.66 24.29
CA ASP A 275 12.00 -1.16 24.70
C ASP A 275 11.95 0.31 25.11
N ALA A 276 11.20 1.16 24.39
CA ALA A 276 11.03 2.57 24.74
C ALA A 276 10.33 2.73 26.10
N VAL A 277 9.20 2.03 26.31
CA VAL A 277 8.47 2.05 27.57
C VAL A 277 9.36 1.56 28.71
N THR A 278 10.09 0.47 28.47
CA THR A 278 11.02 -0.11 29.44
C THR A 278 12.12 0.87 29.83
N LYS A 279 12.77 1.49 28.84
CA LYS A 279 13.85 2.46 29.04
C LYS A 279 13.37 3.70 29.80
N ASP A 280 12.20 4.23 29.48
CA ASP A 280 11.65 5.39 30.19
C ASP A 280 11.39 5.07 31.67
N GLN A 281 10.93 3.84 31.98
CA GLN A 281 10.78 3.41 33.37
C GLN A 281 12.11 3.18 34.07
N GLU A 282 13.12 2.64 33.37
CA GLU A 282 14.48 2.49 33.90
C GLU A 282 15.11 3.84 34.22
N GLU A 283 15.01 4.83 33.33
CA GLU A 283 15.53 6.19 33.56
C GLU A 283 14.86 6.85 34.77
N LYS A 284 13.53 6.69 34.90
CA LYS A 284 12.79 7.20 36.06
C LYS A 284 13.21 6.51 37.36
N ALA A 285 13.30 5.18 37.36
CA ALA A 285 13.74 4.41 38.52
C ALA A 285 15.18 4.78 38.91
N HIS A 286 16.06 5.00 37.94
CA HIS A 286 17.44 5.41 38.18
C HIS A 286 17.52 6.80 38.79
N GLY A 287 16.74 7.77 38.28
CA GLY A 287 16.67 9.12 38.85
C GLY A 287 16.18 9.15 40.31
N GLU A 288 15.14 8.38 40.63
CA GLU A 288 14.64 8.24 42.00
C GLU A 288 15.65 7.54 42.92
N ALA A 289 16.28 6.45 42.43
CA ALA A 289 17.32 5.74 43.16
C ALA A 289 18.54 6.64 43.42
N GLU A 290 18.97 7.46 42.45
CA GLU A 290 20.10 8.38 42.60
C GLU A 290 19.85 9.42 43.71
N VAL A 291 18.64 9.96 43.81
CA VAL A 291 18.27 10.90 44.90
C VAL A 291 18.35 10.21 46.27
N LEU A 292 17.87 8.97 46.38
CA LEU A 292 17.91 8.19 47.61
C LEU A 292 19.35 7.78 47.98
N VAL A 293 20.16 7.38 46.99
CA VAL A 293 21.58 7.07 47.14
C VAL A 293 22.36 8.30 47.63
N LYS A 294 22.14 9.48 47.06
CA LYS A 294 22.78 10.74 47.48
C LYS A 294 22.45 11.14 48.92
N SER A 295 21.30 10.70 49.44
CA SER A 295 20.89 10.91 50.84
C SER A 295 21.24 9.74 51.77
N GLU A 296 22.04 8.78 51.30
CA GLU A 296 22.42 7.54 52.00
C GLU A 296 21.22 6.69 52.45
N ARG A 297 20.09 6.77 51.74
CA ARG A 297 18.86 6.00 51.98
C ARG A 297 18.81 4.76 51.07
N PHE A 298 19.84 3.92 51.12
CA PHE A 298 19.99 2.77 50.21
C PHE A 298 18.88 1.72 50.35
N LYS A 299 18.38 1.49 51.57
CA LYS A 299 17.24 0.59 51.83
C LYS A 299 16.00 1.06 51.07
N ASP A 300 15.66 2.33 51.21
CA ASP A 300 14.51 2.91 50.54
C ASP A 300 14.68 2.87 49.01
N ALA A 301 15.92 3.02 48.52
CA ALA A 301 16.22 2.88 47.09
C ALA A 301 15.99 1.45 46.60
N LEU A 302 16.40 0.44 47.36
CA LEU A 302 16.16 -0.97 47.04
C LEU A 302 14.67 -1.32 47.10
N ASP A 303 13.97 -0.87 48.14
CA ASP A 303 12.52 -1.09 48.30
C ASP A 303 11.76 -0.46 47.12
N LYS A 304 12.14 0.76 46.70
CA LYS A 304 11.58 1.41 45.51
C LYS A 304 11.89 0.64 44.23
N LEU A 305 13.11 0.17 44.06
CA LEU A 305 13.46 -0.62 42.88
C LEU A 305 12.67 -1.93 42.80
N ASP A 306 12.37 -2.55 43.94
CA ASP A 306 11.52 -3.75 44.01
C ASP A 306 10.06 -3.44 43.67
N GLU A 307 9.55 -2.26 44.04
CA GLU A 307 8.25 -1.77 43.57
C GLU A 307 8.24 -1.60 42.04
N TYR A 308 9.28 -0.98 41.46
CA TYR A 308 9.43 -0.84 40.00
C TYR A 308 9.50 -2.20 39.31
N THR A 309 10.27 -3.14 39.85
CA THR A 309 10.43 -4.49 39.30
C THR A 309 9.10 -5.25 39.28
N LYS A 310 8.29 -5.12 40.34
CA LYS A 310 6.95 -5.72 40.41
C LYS A 310 5.97 -5.05 39.45
N LYS A 311 6.04 -3.73 39.31
CA LYS A 311 5.12 -2.96 38.46
C LYS A 311 5.44 -3.10 36.96
N PHE A 312 6.71 -3.28 36.63
CA PHE A 312 7.22 -3.33 35.26
C PHE A 312 8.06 -4.59 35.04
N GLU A 313 7.40 -5.76 35.07
CA GLU A 313 8.05 -7.08 34.97
C GLU A 313 8.93 -7.27 33.72
N LYS A 314 8.71 -6.46 32.68
CA LYS A 314 9.44 -6.52 31.41
C LYS A 314 10.72 -5.69 31.38
N ALA A 315 10.95 -4.84 32.37
CA ALA A 315 12.09 -3.93 32.43
C ALA A 315 13.31 -4.55 33.14
N ASP A 316 14.52 -4.16 32.73
CA ASP A 316 15.76 -4.66 33.33
C ASP A 316 16.33 -3.68 34.35
N PHE A 317 16.03 -3.93 35.61
CA PHE A 317 16.48 -3.12 36.73
C PHE A 317 17.82 -3.60 37.36
N ALA A 318 18.49 -4.60 36.79
CA ALA A 318 19.68 -5.20 37.38
C ALA A 318 20.87 -4.21 37.49
N SER A 319 21.02 -3.33 36.50
CA SER A 319 22.05 -2.30 36.48
C SER A 319 21.85 -1.27 37.62
N ILE A 320 20.60 -0.85 37.86
CA ILE A 320 20.25 0.08 38.94
C ILE A 320 20.47 -0.57 40.31
N ARG A 321 20.10 -1.85 40.47
CA ARG A 321 20.36 -2.59 41.71
C ARG A 321 21.85 -2.64 42.03
N THR A 322 22.68 -2.94 41.02
CA THR A 322 24.14 -2.97 41.15
C THR A 322 24.69 -1.59 41.56
N TYR A 323 24.20 -0.51 40.93
CA TYR A 323 24.55 0.85 41.30
C TYR A 323 24.24 1.19 42.77
N ILE A 324 23.06 0.80 43.26
CA ILE A 324 22.66 1.04 44.66
C ILE A 324 23.57 0.24 45.61
N THR A 325 23.83 -1.04 45.32
CA THR A 325 24.65 -1.90 46.19
C THR A 325 26.13 -1.48 46.21
N ASP A 326 26.67 -1.05 45.08
CA ASP A 326 28.06 -0.56 44.98
C ASP A 326 28.21 0.77 45.74
N SER A 327 27.23 1.67 45.60
CA SER A 327 27.19 2.94 46.32
C SER A 327 27.05 2.73 47.84
N ALA A 328 26.22 1.78 48.26
CA ALA A 328 26.10 1.38 49.67
C ALA A 328 27.44 0.83 50.19
N THR A 329 28.12 -0.02 49.42
CA THR A 329 29.43 -0.57 49.78
C THR A 329 30.48 0.52 49.94
N LEU A 330 30.50 1.51 49.04
CA LEU A 330 31.40 2.66 49.13
C LEU A 330 31.12 3.51 50.38
N SER A 331 29.86 3.86 50.64
CA SER A 331 29.46 4.63 51.83
C SER A 331 29.73 3.85 53.12
N TRP A 332 29.60 2.53 53.11
CA TRP A 332 29.93 1.67 54.25
C TRP A 332 31.42 1.72 54.58
N ASN A 333 32.28 1.64 53.57
CA ASN A 333 33.73 1.74 53.78
C ASN A 333 34.12 3.11 54.37
N GLN A 334 33.46 4.19 53.94
CA GLN A 334 33.65 5.52 54.53
C GLN A 334 33.14 5.59 55.97
N ALA A 335 31.98 4.98 56.26
CA ALA A 335 31.43 4.90 57.61
C ALA A 335 32.36 4.13 58.56
N LYS A 336 32.91 2.98 58.12
CA LYS A 336 33.90 2.21 58.86
C LYS A 336 35.14 3.04 59.20
N ALA A 337 35.69 3.74 58.21
CA ALA A 337 36.86 4.60 58.42
C ALA A 337 36.58 5.72 59.43
N ARG A 338 35.39 6.34 59.34
CA ARG A 338 34.96 7.38 60.30
C ARG A 338 34.80 6.82 61.72
N VAL A 339 34.17 5.67 61.87
CA VAL A 339 34.01 4.98 63.17
C VAL A 339 35.39 4.64 63.75
N ALA A 340 36.30 4.10 62.94
CA ALA A 340 37.66 3.81 63.37
C ALA A 340 38.39 5.07 63.87
N SER A 341 38.28 6.19 63.15
CA SER A 341 38.84 7.48 63.58
C SER A 341 38.26 7.96 64.92
N LEU A 342 36.94 7.89 65.10
CA LEU A 342 36.30 8.26 66.36
C LEU A 342 36.73 7.36 67.52
N MET A 343 37.00 6.08 67.26
CA MET A 343 37.53 5.16 68.25
C MET A 343 38.99 5.44 68.61
N VAL A 344 39.79 6.03 67.71
CA VAL A 344 41.11 6.55 68.05
C VAL A 344 40.98 7.70 69.04
N ASP A 345 40.08 8.66 68.79
CA ASP A 345 39.86 9.81 69.69
C ASP A 345 39.35 9.38 71.08
N TYR A 346 38.45 8.40 71.11
CA TYR A 346 37.92 7.81 72.35
C TYR A 346 39.02 7.14 73.20
N ASN A 347 39.95 6.41 72.56
CA ASN A 347 41.01 5.67 73.24
C ASN A 347 42.30 6.49 73.43
N ALA A 348 42.37 7.72 72.91
CA ALA A 348 43.60 8.50 72.94
C ALA A 348 43.95 8.90 74.39
N PRO A 349 45.20 8.68 74.83
CA PRO A 349 45.62 9.03 76.17
C PRO A 349 45.58 10.55 76.37
N GLY A 350 44.93 10.99 77.44
CA GLY A 350 44.78 12.42 77.77
C GLY A 350 43.54 13.10 77.16
N THR A 351 42.69 12.38 76.41
CA THR A 351 41.40 12.92 75.95
C THR A 351 40.49 13.23 77.14
N ALA A 352 39.90 14.43 77.16
CA ALA A 352 38.95 14.81 78.19
C ALA A 352 37.71 13.88 78.17
N PRO A 353 37.18 13.44 79.32
CA PRO A 353 36.01 12.56 79.39
C PRO A 353 34.80 12.96 78.52
N PRO A 354 34.39 14.25 78.43
CA PRO A 354 33.26 14.62 77.57
C PRO A 354 33.56 14.45 76.08
N VAL A 355 34.81 14.60 75.65
CA VAL A 355 35.23 14.42 74.24
C VAL A 355 35.21 12.94 73.90
N ALA A 356 35.74 12.08 74.77
CA ALA A 356 35.69 10.63 74.61
C ALA A 356 34.23 10.13 74.52
N ALA A 357 33.37 10.58 75.44
CA ALA A 357 31.95 10.23 75.43
C ALA A 357 31.24 10.69 74.14
N ALA A 358 31.55 11.89 73.64
CA ALA A 358 31.01 12.39 72.38
C ALA A 358 31.48 11.58 71.16
N ALA A 359 32.76 11.18 71.13
CA ALA A 359 33.31 10.35 70.06
C ALA A 359 32.65 8.96 70.01
N LEU A 360 32.50 8.30 71.16
CA LEU A 360 31.80 7.01 71.26
C LEU A 360 30.32 7.14 70.85
N ALA A 361 29.63 8.20 71.29
CA ALA A 361 28.24 8.46 70.91
C ALA A 361 28.11 8.69 69.40
N ALA A 362 29.04 9.42 68.78
CA ALA A 362 29.06 9.64 67.34
C ALA A 362 29.34 8.35 66.55
N ALA A 363 30.24 7.50 67.05
CA ALA A 363 30.54 6.19 66.46
C ALA A 363 29.30 5.28 66.49
N ARG A 364 28.65 5.17 67.66
CA ARG A 364 27.40 4.41 67.84
C ARG A 364 26.29 4.94 66.93
N LYS A 365 26.11 6.26 66.87
CA LYS A 365 25.10 6.91 65.99
C LYS A 365 25.34 6.56 64.53
N ARG A 366 26.58 6.65 64.04
CA ARG A 366 26.89 6.35 62.64
C ARG A 366 26.61 4.89 62.28
N LEU A 367 26.97 3.94 63.16
CA LEU A 367 26.63 2.52 62.94
C LEU A 367 25.11 2.28 62.97
N GLY A 368 24.38 2.96 63.85
CA GLY A 368 22.91 2.94 63.87
C GLY A 368 22.30 3.43 62.55
N GLU A 369 22.79 4.55 62.01
CA GLU A 369 22.37 5.08 60.71
C GLU A 369 22.60 4.06 59.58
N VAL A 370 23.74 3.34 59.58
CA VAL A 370 24.02 2.29 58.59
C VAL A 370 23.02 1.16 58.70
N ILE A 371 22.76 0.66 59.92
CA ILE A 371 21.81 -0.45 60.17
C ILE A 371 20.40 -0.10 59.69
N GLU A 372 19.95 1.13 59.94
CA GLU A 372 18.61 1.59 59.57
C GLU A 372 18.46 1.86 58.08
N ARG A 373 19.49 2.46 57.45
CA ARG A 373 19.34 3.06 56.11
C ARG A 373 19.95 2.26 54.98
N PHE A 374 20.83 1.28 55.23
CA PHE A 374 21.55 0.63 54.13
C PHE A 374 20.78 -0.52 53.48
N GLY A 375 20.05 -1.32 54.26
CA GLY A 375 19.20 -2.41 53.75
C GLY A 375 19.95 -3.60 53.11
N VAL A 376 21.22 -3.45 52.76
CA VAL A 376 22.08 -4.53 52.26
C VAL A 376 22.48 -5.44 53.42
N GLU A 377 22.01 -6.69 53.41
CA GLU A 377 22.11 -7.62 54.54
C GLU A 377 23.54 -7.83 55.05
N THR A 378 24.52 -7.97 54.15
CA THR A 378 25.93 -8.14 54.50
C THR A 378 26.47 -6.92 55.25
N ILE A 379 26.20 -5.71 54.74
CA ILE A 379 26.62 -4.46 55.38
C ILE A 379 25.92 -4.25 56.73
N VAL A 380 24.61 -4.51 56.79
CA VAL A 380 23.83 -4.36 58.03
C VAL A 380 24.34 -5.33 59.10
N THR A 381 24.72 -6.55 58.72
CA THR A 381 25.30 -7.55 59.63
C THR A 381 26.66 -7.08 60.15
N GLU A 382 27.56 -6.66 59.26
CA GLU A 382 28.87 -6.10 59.68
C GLU A 382 28.71 -4.89 60.60
N ALA A 383 27.74 -4.02 60.34
CA ALA A 383 27.47 -2.85 61.16
C ALA A 383 26.93 -3.21 62.56
N LYS A 384 26.05 -4.22 62.65
CA LYS A 384 25.58 -4.75 63.95
C LYS A 384 26.72 -5.36 64.76
N ASP A 385 27.59 -6.14 64.11
CA ASP A 385 28.75 -6.74 64.75
C ASP A 385 29.75 -5.67 65.23
N ALA A 386 30.00 -4.64 64.41
CA ALA A 386 30.84 -3.52 64.81
C ALA A 386 30.24 -2.74 65.99
N LEU A 387 28.91 -2.56 66.00
CA LEU A 387 28.21 -1.86 67.08
C LEU A 387 28.27 -2.65 68.39
N GLY A 388 28.11 -3.98 68.34
CA GLY A 388 28.21 -4.87 69.51
C GLY A 388 29.62 -4.96 70.11
N LYS A 389 30.66 -4.55 69.38
CA LYS A 389 32.05 -4.49 69.88
C LYS A 389 32.38 -3.15 70.56
N LEU A 390 31.50 -2.14 70.48
CA LEU A 390 31.74 -0.86 71.11
C LEU A 390 31.46 -0.94 72.62
N PRO A 391 32.30 -0.34 73.49
CA PRO A 391 32.16 -0.45 74.94
C PRO A 391 30.80 0.06 75.41
N ASP A 392 30.16 -0.71 76.30
CA ASP A 392 28.90 -0.34 76.94
C ASP A 392 29.11 0.79 77.95
N LYS A 393 28.08 1.64 78.07
CA LYS A 393 28.11 2.86 78.88
C LYS A 393 28.33 2.58 80.36
#